data_AF-A0A143G2A9-F1
#
_entry.id   AF-A0A143G2A9-F1
#
_cell.length_a   1.000
_cell.length_b   1.000
_cell.length_c   1.000
_cell.angle_alpha   90.00
_cell.angle_beta   90.00
_cell.angle_gamma   90.00
#
_symmetry.space_group_name_H-M   'P 1'
#
loop_
_entity.id
_entity.type
_entity.pdbx_description
1 polymer ?
#
loop_
_entity_poly.entity_id
_entity_poly.type
_entity_poly.pdbx_seq_one_letter_code
_entity_poly.pdbx_strand_id
1 'polypeptide(L)'
;MSEISPVTFKSACLISDNIVYLSASLDNLDDDSEYSRCILFNYNEGLKNGWYYHDLEFDVVSVCYNNEENKKIYSMSNEGHLEEFDGVDGKLSFIEGSGLNEDWSLGKGYLFKIKSINNEIFATGYDSQIFRYNSNKWISFNNGLITGLHSTIDFSNIESTKEEQDISVIDICGRHSGEFFCVGRIGESGLIAHYDGNQWNSLDRKTPATLYSLLRLKTGERLCCTNLPLDAYSSI
;
A
#
# COMPACT_ATOMS: atom_id res chain seq x y z
N MET A 1 -34.58 -6.43 -16.61
CA MET A 1 -33.28 -5.78 -16.90
C MET A 1 -32.40 -6.11 -15.72
N SER A 2 -31.24 -6.75 -15.92
CA SER A 2 -30.25 -6.83 -14.86
C SER A 2 -29.81 -5.40 -14.54
N GLU A 3 -29.98 -4.97 -13.30
CA GLU A 3 -29.46 -3.69 -12.85
C GLU A 3 -27.94 -3.69 -13.06
N ILE A 4 -27.47 -2.69 -13.81
CA ILE A 4 -26.04 -2.43 -13.98
C ILE A 4 -25.63 -1.64 -12.74
N SER A 5 -24.82 -2.23 -11.87
CA SER A 5 -24.19 -1.50 -10.77
C SER A 5 -22.98 -0.74 -11.32
N PRO A 6 -22.85 0.58 -11.08
CA PRO A 6 -21.58 1.25 -11.28
C PRO A 6 -20.54 0.70 -10.31
N VAL A 7 -19.27 0.86 -10.69
CA VAL A 7 -18.12 0.42 -9.91
C VAL A 7 -17.09 1.53 -9.85
N THR A 8 -16.44 1.66 -8.70
CA THR A 8 -15.32 2.59 -8.51
C THR A 8 -14.01 1.81 -8.44
N PHE A 9 -13.12 2.02 -9.40
CA PHE A 9 -11.79 1.41 -9.37
C PHE A 9 -10.94 2.01 -8.24
N LYS A 10 -10.36 1.13 -7.42
CA LYS A 10 -9.58 1.50 -6.22
C LYS A 10 -8.09 1.39 -6.46
N SER A 11 -7.64 0.29 -7.05
CA SER A 11 -6.23 0.05 -7.34
C SER A 11 -6.06 -0.75 -8.62
N ALA A 12 -4.88 -0.64 -9.23
CA ALA A 12 -4.54 -1.34 -10.47
C ALA A 12 -3.07 -1.79 -10.47
N CYS A 13 -2.79 -2.91 -11.12
CA CYS A 13 -1.43 -3.31 -11.48
C CYS A 13 -1.38 -3.94 -12.88
N LEU A 14 -0.23 -3.82 -13.54
CA LEU A 14 0.02 -4.50 -14.80
C LEU A 14 0.61 -5.89 -14.53
N ILE A 15 0.05 -6.90 -15.18
CA ILE A 15 0.58 -8.27 -15.18
C ILE A 15 1.52 -8.45 -16.38
N SER A 16 1.14 -7.89 -17.54
CA SER A 16 1.96 -7.84 -18.75
C SER A 16 1.54 -6.63 -19.60
N ASP A 17 2.19 -6.42 -20.75
CA ASP A 17 1.83 -5.37 -21.70
C ASP A 17 0.36 -5.44 -22.17
N ASN A 18 -0.29 -6.60 -22.03
CA ASN A 18 -1.65 -6.84 -22.50
C ASN A 18 -2.63 -7.26 -21.40
N ILE A 19 -2.19 -7.32 -20.13
CA ILE A 19 -3.03 -7.79 -19.03
C ILE A 19 -2.95 -6.81 -17.86
N VAL A 20 -4.10 -6.28 -17.47
CA VAL A 20 -4.27 -5.43 -16.28
C VAL A 20 -5.13 -6.14 -15.24
N TYR A 21 -4.81 -5.95 -13.98
CA TYR A 21 -5.62 -6.37 -12.84
C TYR A 21 -6.06 -5.14 -12.04
N LEU A 22 -7.33 -5.12 -11.67
CA LEU A 22 -8.01 -3.98 -11.05
C LEU A 22 -8.77 -4.48 -9.83
N SER A 23 -8.83 -3.67 -8.78
CA SER A 23 -9.84 -3.81 -7.73
C SER A 23 -10.90 -2.72 -7.87
N ALA A 24 -12.15 -3.05 -7.56
CA ALA A 24 -13.25 -2.11 -7.58
C ALA A 24 -14.22 -2.34 -6.41
N SER A 25 -14.71 -1.25 -5.83
CA SER A 25 -15.91 -1.29 -4.98
C SER A 25 -17.16 -1.31 -5.87
N LEU A 26 -18.24 -1.89 -5.36
CA LEU A 26 -19.55 -1.82 -6.00
C LEU A 26 -20.35 -0.68 -5.38
N ASP A 27 -20.65 0.35 -6.18
CA ASP A 27 -21.21 1.61 -5.67
C ASP A 27 -22.65 1.50 -5.16
N ASN A 28 -23.32 0.36 -5.43
CA ASN A 28 -24.67 0.08 -4.98
C ASN A 28 -24.73 -0.78 -3.70
N LEU A 29 -23.59 -1.21 -3.16
CA LEU A 29 -23.56 -1.88 -1.85
C LEU A 29 -23.63 -0.83 -0.74
N ASP A 30 -24.12 -1.24 0.42
CA ASP A 30 -24.10 -0.39 1.62
C ASP A 30 -22.65 -0.02 1.97
N ASP A 31 -22.41 1.19 2.46
CA ASP A 31 -21.05 1.70 2.79
C ASP A 31 -20.31 0.84 3.83
N ASP A 32 -21.05 0.05 4.62
CA ASP A 32 -20.50 -0.89 5.62
C ASP A 32 -20.20 -2.28 5.03
N SER A 33 -20.45 -2.50 3.74
CA SER A 33 -20.21 -3.78 3.07
C SER A 33 -18.75 -3.91 2.69
N GLU A 34 -18.01 -4.76 3.41
CA GLU A 34 -16.64 -5.09 3.06
C GLU A 34 -16.63 -6.03 1.84
N TYR A 35 -16.44 -5.46 0.65
CA TYR A 35 -16.53 -6.21 -0.59
C TYR A 35 -15.75 -5.54 -1.70
N SER A 36 -15.01 -6.35 -2.46
CA SER A 36 -14.33 -5.91 -3.66
C SER A 36 -14.49 -6.89 -4.81
N ARG A 37 -14.79 -6.35 -5.98
CA ARG A 37 -14.67 -7.08 -7.23
C ARG A 37 -13.27 -6.87 -7.80
N CYS A 38 -12.53 -7.96 -7.92
CA CYS A 38 -11.25 -7.98 -8.60
C CYS A 38 -11.44 -8.38 -10.07
N ILE A 39 -10.88 -7.60 -10.97
CA ILE A 39 -11.11 -7.70 -12.41
C ILE A 39 -9.77 -7.89 -13.11
N LEU A 40 -9.68 -8.91 -13.96
CA LEU A 40 -8.58 -9.09 -14.88
C LEU A 40 -9.07 -8.81 -16.30
N PHE A 41 -8.36 -7.94 -17.01
CA PHE A 41 -8.63 -7.67 -18.41
C PHE A 41 -7.46 -8.09 -19.29
N ASN A 42 -7.67 -9.10 -20.13
CA ASN A 42 -6.73 -9.60 -21.12
C ASN A 42 -7.05 -9.02 -22.51
N TYR A 43 -6.27 -8.03 -22.93
CA TYR A 43 -6.46 -7.34 -24.20
C TYR A 43 -6.36 -8.27 -25.42
N ASN A 44 -5.59 -9.37 -25.32
CA ASN A 44 -5.39 -10.32 -26.44
C ASN A 44 -6.67 -11.05 -26.84
N GLU A 45 -7.64 -11.16 -25.93
CA GLU A 45 -8.92 -11.83 -26.18
C GLU A 45 -10.00 -10.86 -26.70
N GLY A 46 -9.62 -9.58 -26.84
CA GLY A 46 -10.47 -8.51 -27.35
C GLY A 46 -11.39 -7.93 -26.29
N LEU A 47 -11.86 -6.70 -26.56
CA LEU A 47 -12.64 -5.87 -25.63
C LEU A 47 -13.93 -6.50 -25.10
N LYS A 48 -14.47 -7.51 -25.78
CA LYS A 48 -15.73 -8.17 -25.37
C LYS A 48 -15.53 -9.40 -24.52
N ASN A 49 -14.45 -10.14 -24.73
CA ASN A 49 -14.26 -11.47 -24.13
C ASN A 49 -13.14 -11.51 -23.10
N GLY A 50 -12.23 -10.54 -23.10
CA GLY A 50 -11.07 -10.54 -22.21
C GLY A 50 -11.34 -10.15 -20.76
N TRP A 51 -12.60 -10.10 -20.31
CA TRP A 51 -12.95 -9.68 -18.96
C TRP A 51 -13.19 -10.89 -18.05
N TYR A 52 -12.43 -10.96 -16.97
CA TYR A 52 -12.53 -11.96 -15.93
C TYR A 52 -12.70 -11.25 -14.60
N TYR A 53 -13.38 -11.89 -13.66
CA TYR A 53 -13.48 -11.36 -12.31
C TYR A 53 -13.53 -12.47 -11.28
N HIS A 54 -13.17 -12.10 -10.06
CA HIS A 54 -13.47 -12.82 -8.84
C HIS A 54 -13.78 -11.79 -7.75
N ASP A 55 -14.35 -12.26 -6.64
CA ASP A 55 -14.88 -11.39 -5.60
C ASP A 55 -14.21 -11.71 -4.26
N LEU A 56 -13.94 -10.68 -3.47
CA LEU A 56 -13.34 -10.76 -2.15
C LEU A 56 -14.28 -10.16 -1.11
N GLU A 57 -14.41 -10.82 0.02
CA GLU A 57 -15.20 -10.38 1.19
C GLU A 57 -14.39 -9.44 2.10
N PHE A 58 -13.64 -8.53 1.48
CA PHE A 58 -12.98 -7.40 2.15
C PHE A 58 -12.69 -6.26 1.16
N ASP A 59 -12.51 -5.05 1.68
CA ASP A 59 -12.24 -3.86 0.88
C ASP A 59 -10.78 -3.77 0.43
N VAL A 60 -10.51 -4.03 -0.84
CA VAL A 60 -9.16 -3.97 -1.42
C VAL A 60 -8.74 -2.52 -1.66
N VAL A 61 -7.72 -2.07 -0.92
CA VAL A 61 -7.13 -0.72 -1.07
C VAL A 61 -5.93 -0.69 -1.99
N SER A 62 -5.21 -1.81 -2.14
CA SER A 62 -4.03 -1.87 -3.00
C SER A 62 -3.87 -3.26 -3.60
N VAL A 63 -3.43 -3.29 -4.86
CA VAL A 63 -3.04 -4.52 -5.57
C VAL A 63 -1.61 -4.42 -6.09
N CYS A 64 -0.91 -5.54 -6.17
CA CYS A 64 0.38 -5.62 -6.88
C CYS A 64 0.57 -6.99 -7.53
N TYR A 65 1.41 -7.04 -8.57
CA TYR A 65 1.79 -8.28 -9.24
C TYR A 65 3.27 -8.58 -8.94
N ASN A 66 3.55 -9.80 -8.52
CA ASN A 66 4.91 -10.34 -8.48
C ASN A 66 5.17 -11.12 -9.77
N ASN A 67 6.14 -10.71 -10.57
CA ASN A 67 6.42 -11.28 -11.89
C ASN A 67 7.52 -12.36 -11.89
N GLU A 68 8.16 -12.60 -10.74
CA GLU A 68 9.30 -13.50 -10.58
C GLU A 68 8.87 -14.92 -10.16
N GLU A 69 9.77 -15.73 -9.56
CA GLU A 69 9.66 -17.19 -9.33
C GLU A 69 8.29 -17.70 -8.84
N ASN A 70 7.53 -16.89 -8.11
CA ASN A 70 6.16 -17.18 -7.69
C ASN A 70 5.21 -16.10 -8.20
N LYS A 71 4.78 -16.25 -9.47
CA LYS A 71 3.87 -15.32 -10.13
C LYS A 71 2.52 -15.30 -9.44
N LYS A 72 2.26 -14.22 -8.71
CA LYS A 72 1.01 -14.04 -7.97
C LYS A 72 0.58 -12.59 -8.01
N ILE A 73 -0.72 -12.39 -7.94
CA ILE A 73 -1.33 -11.10 -7.68
C ILE A 73 -1.64 -11.05 -6.19
N TYR A 74 -1.35 -9.92 -5.57
CA TYR A 74 -1.65 -9.67 -4.18
C TYR A 74 -2.72 -8.59 -4.09
N SER A 75 -3.81 -8.87 -3.37
CA SER A 75 -4.90 -7.92 -3.08
C SER A 75 -4.93 -7.69 -1.57
N MET A 76 -4.84 -6.44 -1.12
CA MET A 76 -4.70 -6.11 0.30
C MET A 76 -5.74 -5.07 0.74
N SER A 77 -6.32 -5.25 1.94
CA SER A 77 -7.20 -4.27 2.58
C SER A 77 -6.46 -3.24 3.45
N ASN A 78 -7.20 -2.23 3.93
CA ASN A 78 -6.73 -1.27 4.93
C ASN A 78 -6.39 -1.93 6.28
N GLU A 79 -7.09 -3.00 6.66
CA GLU A 79 -6.89 -3.74 7.91
C GLU A 79 -5.84 -4.87 7.78
N GLY A 80 -5.33 -5.10 6.57
CA GLY A 80 -4.30 -6.10 6.31
C GLY A 80 -4.82 -7.49 5.98
N HIS A 81 -6.11 -7.64 5.65
CA HIS A 81 -6.59 -8.79 4.88
C HIS A 81 -5.81 -8.90 3.58
N LEU A 82 -5.47 -10.13 3.18
CA LEU A 82 -4.61 -10.39 2.05
C LEU A 82 -5.07 -11.61 1.25
N GLU A 83 -5.18 -11.42 -0.05
CA GLU A 83 -5.27 -12.51 -1.02
C GLU A 83 -3.94 -12.66 -1.75
N GLU A 84 -3.46 -13.91 -1.88
CA GLU A 84 -2.46 -14.33 -2.86
C GLU A 84 -3.15 -15.12 -4.00
N PHE A 85 -3.36 -14.50 -5.16
CA PHE A 85 -4.05 -15.09 -6.30
C PHE A 85 -3.08 -15.56 -7.39
N ASP A 86 -3.16 -16.84 -7.78
CA ASP A 86 -2.28 -17.43 -8.80
C ASP A 86 -2.87 -17.42 -10.22
N GLY A 87 -4.08 -16.88 -10.38
CA GLY A 87 -4.83 -16.88 -11.64
C GLY A 87 -5.94 -17.94 -11.69
N VAL A 88 -5.94 -18.88 -10.74
CA VAL A 88 -6.97 -19.92 -10.60
C VAL A 88 -7.56 -19.87 -9.19
N ASP A 89 -6.71 -19.99 -8.18
CA ASP A 89 -7.10 -20.06 -6.77
C ASP A 89 -6.53 -18.86 -5.98
N GLY A 90 -7.37 -18.32 -5.11
CA GLY A 90 -7.02 -17.27 -4.16
C GLY A 90 -6.73 -17.87 -2.78
N LYS A 91 -5.53 -17.64 -2.25
CA LYS A 91 -5.20 -17.99 -0.87
C LYS A 91 -5.40 -16.76 0.02
N LEU A 92 -6.36 -16.85 0.94
CA LEU A 92 -6.65 -15.79 1.91
C LEU A 92 -5.74 -15.91 3.14
N SER A 93 -5.30 -14.77 3.66
CA SER A 93 -4.48 -14.62 4.86
C SER A 93 -4.55 -13.18 5.36
N PHE A 94 -3.69 -12.81 6.31
CA PHE A 94 -3.59 -11.45 6.82
C PHE A 94 -2.15 -11.11 7.21
N ILE A 95 -1.88 -9.82 7.38
CA ILE A 95 -0.58 -9.29 7.82
C ILE A 95 -0.64 -9.10 9.35
N GLU A 96 -0.04 -10.04 10.08
CA GLU A 96 0.04 -10.00 11.55
C GLU A 96 0.59 -8.66 12.07
N GLY A 97 -0.12 -8.04 13.02
CA GLY A 97 0.24 -6.77 13.63
C GLY A 97 -0.07 -5.52 12.79
N SER A 98 -0.75 -5.68 11.65
CA SER A 98 -1.22 -4.57 10.81
C SER A 98 -2.66 -4.16 11.11
N GLY A 99 -3.08 -3.03 10.54
CA GLY A 99 -4.44 -2.53 10.72
C GLY A 99 -4.65 -1.75 12.02
N LEU A 100 -5.93 -1.45 12.26
CA LEU A 100 -6.43 -0.69 13.38
C LEU A 100 -7.36 -1.55 14.25
N ASN A 101 -8.37 -2.20 13.67
CA ASN A 101 -9.51 -2.74 14.44
C ASN A 101 -9.60 -4.26 14.51
N GLU A 102 -8.78 -4.98 13.74
CA GLU A 102 -8.83 -6.44 13.67
C GLU A 102 -8.17 -7.15 14.86
N ASP A 103 -8.49 -8.43 15.06
CA ASP A 103 -7.92 -9.24 16.15
C ASP A 103 -6.39 -9.39 16.08
N TRP A 104 -5.80 -9.36 14.87
CA TRP A 104 -4.34 -9.38 14.67
C TRP A 104 -3.69 -8.00 14.77
N SER A 105 -4.48 -6.93 14.92
CA SER A 105 -3.99 -5.56 14.89
C SER A 105 -3.23 -5.18 16.15
N LEU A 106 -2.19 -4.36 15.97
CA LEU A 106 -1.52 -3.66 17.07
C LEU A 106 -2.03 -2.22 17.27
N GLY A 107 -3.15 -1.86 16.64
CA GLY A 107 -3.78 -0.53 16.75
C GLY A 107 -3.00 0.58 16.06
N LYS A 108 -2.25 0.24 15.01
CA LYS A 108 -1.28 1.13 14.34
C LYS A 108 -1.89 1.96 13.21
N GLY A 109 -3.15 1.71 12.90
CA GLY A 109 -3.85 2.36 11.80
C GLY A 109 -3.80 1.54 10.51
N TYR A 110 -4.44 2.09 9.49
CA TYR A 110 -4.63 1.44 8.21
C TYR A 110 -3.36 1.31 7.36
N LEU A 111 -3.34 0.26 6.55
CA LEU A 111 -2.41 0.07 5.45
C LEU A 111 -2.85 0.86 4.21
N PHE A 112 -1.88 1.28 3.40
CA PHE A 112 -2.08 2.05 2.18
C PHE A 112 -1.68 1.29 0.92
N LYS A 113 -0.54 0.59 0.96
CA LYS A 113 0.11 0.10 -0.26
C LYS A 113 0.65 -1.29 -0.06
N ILE A 114 0.41 -2.16 -1.04
CA ILE A 114 1.15 -3.41 -1.24
C ILE A 114 1.97 -3.30 -2.52
N LYS A 115 3.22 -3.78 -2.50
CA LYS A 115 4.13 -3.66 -3.65
C LYS A 115 5.11 -4.83 -3.72
N SER A 116 5.29 -5.38 -4.92
CA SER A 116 6.41 -6.26 -5.21
C SER A 116 7.66 -5.44 -5.56
N ILE A 117 8.76 -5.73 -4.88
CA ILE A 117 10.07 -5.11 -5.10
C ILE A 117 11.12 -6.23 -5.07
N ASN A 118 11.69 -6.56 -6.23
CA ASN A 118 12.73 -7.59 -6.40
C ASN A 118 12.33 -8.97 -5.81
N ASN A 119 11.16 -9.50 -6.19
CA ASN A 119 10.61 -10.78 -5.70
C ASN A 119 10.21 -10.80 -4.21
N GLU A 120 10.18 -9.64 -3.55
CA GLU A 120 9.72 -9.53 -2.18
C GLU A 120 8.50 -8.62 -2.12
N ILE A 121 7.57 -8.96 -1.22
CA ILE A 121 6.33 -8.21 -1.07
C ILE A 121 6.45 -7.30 0.15
N PHE A 122 6.07 -6.05 -0.03
CA PHE A 122 6.06 -5.05 1.02
C PHE A 122 4.66 -4.49 1.19
N ALA A 123 4.30 -4.18 2.43
CA ALA A 123 3.11 -3.42 2.78
C ALA A 123 3.47 -2.20 3.61
N THR A 124 2.77 -1.08 3.44
CA THR A 124 3.03 0.16 4.20
C THR A 124 1.74 0.77 4.73
N GLY A 125 1.81 1.54 5.82
CA GLY A 125 0.63 2.08 6.52
C GLY A 125 0.92 3.26 7.46
N TYR A 126 -0.04 3.57 8.31
CA TYR A 126 0.09 4.52 9.43
C TYR A 126 1.09 4.02 10.50
N ASP A 127 1.41 4.87 11.49
CA ASP A 127 2.32 4.56 12.61
C ASP A 127 3.61 3.84 12.20
N SER A 128 4.29 4.39 11.18
CA SER A 128 5.51 3.84 10.59
C SER A 128 5.40 2.39 10.11
N GLN A 129 4.20 1.87 9.81
CA GLN A 129 4.04 0.51 9.35
C GLN A 129 4.77 0.31 8.02
N ILE A 130 5.76 -0.57 8.05
CA ILE A 130 6.38 -1.16 6.87
C ILE A 130 6.53 -2.65 7.19
N PHE A 131 5.90 -3.50 6.41
CA PHE A 131 6.03 -4.95 6.52
C PHE A 131 6.74 -5.49 5.28
N ARG A 132 7.55 -6.52 5.49
CA ARG A 132 8.24 -7.28 4.43
C ARG A 132 7.84 -8.74 4.55
N TYR A 133 7.44 -9.36 3.44
CA TYR A 133 7.17 -10.79 3.39
C TYR A 133 8.47 -11.55 3.19
N ASN A 134 8.83 -12.40 4.16
CA ASN A 134 10.05 -13.19 4.14
C ASN A 134 9.79 -14.58 4.74
N SER A 135 10.26 -15.64 4.09
CA SER A 135 10.20 -17.02 4.62
C SER A 135 8.80 -17.44 5.10
N ASN A 136 7.78 -17.16 4.29
CA ASN A 136 6.36 -17.43 4.57
C ASN A 136 5.76 -16.66 5.76
N LYS A 137 6.38 -15.55 6.19
CA LYS A 137 5.88 -14.71 7.27
C LYS A 137 6.06 -13.22 6.98
N TRP A 138 5.13 -12.42 7.45
CA TRP A 138 5.28 -10.97 7.48
C TRP A 138 6.13 -10.54 8.69
N ILE A 139 7.14 -9.72 8.44
CA ILE A 139 7.99 -9.13 9.48
C ILE A 139 7.96 -7.60 9.39
N SER A 140 8.04 -6.93 10.54
CA SER A 140 8.20 -5.48 10.56
C SER A 140 9.55 -5.10 9.95
N PHE A 141 9.53 -4.10 9.09
CA PHE A 141 10.67 -3.57 8.35
C PHE A 141 10.76 -2.05 8.50
N ASN A 142 10.44 -1.54 9.68
CA ASN A 142 10.41 -0.10 9.99
C ASN A 142 11.51 0.32 10.99
N ASN A 143 12.55 -0.50 11.19
CA ASN A 143 13.63 -0.19 12.12
C ASN A 143 14.24 1.19 11.83
N GLY A 144 14.31 2.07 12.85
CA GLY A 144 14.78 3.45 12.70
C GLY A 144 13.68 4.48 12.41
N LEU A 145 12.50 4.07 11.93
CA LEU A 145 11.31 4.92 11.85
C LEU A 145 10.52 4.83 13.17
N ILE A 146 11.09 5.37 14.25
CA ILE A 146 10.47 5.30 15.58
C ILE A 146 9.37 6.37 15.70
N THR A 147 8.13 5.92 15.95
CA THR A 147 7.03 6.76 16.46
C THR A 147 7.13 6.90 17.98
N GLY A 148 6.47 7.93 18.53
CA GLY A 148 6.36 8.08 19.99
C GLY A 148 5.86 6.79 20.62
N LEU A 149 6.47 6.37 21.74
CA LEU A 149 6.12 5.11 22.40
C LEU A 149 4.60 5.04 22.64
N HIS A 150 3.92 4.10 21.98
CA HIS A 150 2.64 3.56 22.46
C HIS A 150 2.87 2.68 23.71
N SER A 151 3.58 3.20 24.72
CA SER A 151 3.35 2.76 26.10
C SER A 151 2.04 3.42 26.50
N THR A 152 1.01 2.60 26.78
CA THR A 152 -0.20 2.95 27.54
C THR A 152 -0.25 4.42 27.97
N ILE A 153 -1.07 5.23 27.30
CA ILE A 153 -1.20 6.66 27.62
C ILE A 153 -1.49 6.79 29.12
N ASP A 154 -0.48 7.18 29.89
CA ASP A 154 -0.64 7.50 31.29
C ASP A 154 -1.16 8.93 31.37
N PHE A 155 -2.48 9.05 31.42
CA PHE A 155 -3.18 10.34 31.54
C PHE A 155 -2.80 11.14 32.80
N SER A 156 -2.00 10.56 33.72
CA SER A 156 -1.56 11.24 34.94
C SER A 156 -0.33 12.13 34.76
N ASN A 157 0.39 12.07 33.63
CA ASN A 157 1.63 12.84 33.39
C ASN A 157 1.69 13.49 31.99
N ILE A 158 0.78 14.43 31.74
CA ILE A 158 0.83 15.30 30.54
C ILE A 158 1.81 16.46 30.80
N GLU A 159 3.09 16.15 31.03
CA GLU A 159 4.16 17.15 30.98
C GLU A 159 4.91 17.00 29.66
N SER A 160 4.59 17.87 28.70
CA SER A 160 5.33 18.17 27.46
C SER A 160 6.22 17.03 26.95
N THR A 161 5.60 15.96 26.47
CA THR A 161 6.29 14.95 25.67
C THR A 161 6.76 15.63 24.38
N LYS A 162 7.98 15.31 23.91
CA LYS A 162 8.43 15.72 22.57
C LYS A 162 7.29 15.42 21.60
N GLU A 163 6.85 16.42 20.84
CA GLU A 163 5.73 16.31 19.90
C GLU A 163 5.76 14.93 19.23
N GLU A 164 4.79 14.10 19.59
CA GLU A 164 4.62 12.78 19.00
C GLU A 164 4.30 13.02 17.52
N GLN A 165 5.27 12.74 16.65
CA GLN A 165 5.08 12.91 15.23
C GLN A 165 4.54 11.59 14.68
N ASP A 166 3.25 11.59 14.33
CA ASP A 166 2.64 10.51 13.56
C ASP A 166 3.38 10.38 12.22
N ILE A 167 3.88 9.19 11.95
CA ILE A 167 4.56 8.85 10.71
C ILE A 167 3.62 7.97 9.91
N SER A 168 3.29 8.38 8.69
CA SER A 168 2.54 7.55 7.76
C SER A 168 3.42 7.26 6.55
N VAL A 169 3.61 5.98 6.22
CA VAL A 169 4.41 5.53 5.08
C VAL A 169 3.48 5.14 3.94
N ILE A 170 3.40 5.97 2.91
CA ILE A 170 2.39 5.85 1.86
C ILE A 170 2.87 4.99 0.69
N ASP A 171 4.12 5.14 0.27
CA ASP A 171 4.69 4.33 -0.82
C ASP A 171 6.15 3.98 -0.53
N ILE A 172 6.60 2.87 -1.11
CA ILE A 172 7.94 2.31 -0.95
C ILE A 172 8.51 1.94 -2.32
N CYS A 173 9.81 2.06 -2.51
CA CYS A 173 10.51 1.54 -3.67
C CYS A 173 11.89 1.00 -3.28
N GLY A 174 12.50 0.19 -4.14
CA GLY A 174 13.82 -0.35 -3.88
C GLY A 174 14.62 -0.73 -5.12
N ARG A 175 15.86 -1.16 -4.88
CA ARG A 175 16.82 -1.63 -5.88
C ARG A 175 17.34 -3.02 -5.51
N HIS A 176 17.84 -3.75 -6.51
CA HIS A 176 18.50 -5.05 -6.33
C HIS A 176 19.66 -5.04 -5.31
N SER A 177 20.23 -3.88 -4.96
CA SER A 177 21.30 -3.72 -3.96
C SER A 177 20.83 -3.80 -2.50
N GLY A 178 19.53 -3.98 -2.23
CA GLY A 178 18.98 -3.96 -0.86
C GLY A 178 18.74 -2.55 -0.30
N GLU A 179 18.86 -1.52 -1.14
CA GLU A 179 18.52 -0.14 -0.80
C GLU A 179 17.04 0.14 -1.06
N PHE A 180 16.36 0.70 -0.05
CA PHE A 180 14.94 1.05 -0.12
C PHE A 180 14.72 2.51 0.22
N PHE A 181 13.67 3.08 -0.37
CA PHE A 181 13.20 4.43 -0.10
C PHE A 181 11.72 4.38 0.16
N CYS A 182 11.24 5.22 1.07
CA CYS A 182 9.82 5.40 1.30
C CYS A 182 9.46 6.88 1.38
N VAL A 183 8.18 7.14 1.11
CA VAL A 183 7.61 8.49 1.16
C VAL A 183 6.31 8.47 1.95
N GLY A 184 5.94 9.64 2.47
CA GLY A 184 4.69 9.80 3.20
C GLY A 184 4.62 11.12 3.94
N ARG A 185 4.25 11.07 5.22
CA ARG A 185 4.23 12.21 6.12
C ARG A 185 4.86 11.90 7.47
N ILE A 186 5.35 12.94 8.12
CA ILE A 186 5.77 12.98 9.52
C ILE A 186 5.22 14.26 10.15
N GLY A 187 4.24 14.12 11.05
CA GLY A 187 3.41 15.23 11.52
C GLY A 187 2.78 16.00 10.35
N GLU A 188 3.08 17.30 10.24
CA GLU A 188 2.62 18.18 9.16
C GLU A 188 3.58 18.27 7.96
N SER A 189 4.67 17.49 7.93
CA SER A 189 5.71 17.56 6.90
C SER A 189 5.75 16.32 6.01
N GLY A 190 6.18 16.48 4.76
CA GLY A 190 6.47 15.35 3.87
C GLY A 190 7.64 14.52 4.38
N LEU A 191 7.48 13.19 4.37
CA LEU A 191 8.53 12.24 4.70
C LEU A 191 9.22 11.74 3.43
N ILE A 192 10.55 11.73 3.46
CA ILE A 192 11.39 10.91 2.58
C ILE A 192 12.38 10.18 3.49
N ALA A 193 12.45 8.86 3.43
CA ALA A 193 13.43 8.08 4.19
C ALA A 193 14.17 7.08 3.30
N HIS A 194 15.40 6.77 3.70
CA HIS A 194 16.30 5.83 3.03
C HIS A 194 16.72 4.71 3.98
N TYR A 195 16.58 3.47 3.54
CA TYR A 195 17.10 2.30 4.25
C TYR A 195 18.56 2.02 3.84
N ASP A 196 19.48 2.12 4.79
CA ASP A 196 20.92 2.00 4.56
C ASP A 196 21.47 0.57 4.58
N GLY A 197 20.59 -0.43 4.70
CA GLY A 197 20.95 -1.84 4.88
C GLY A 197 20.81 -2.34 6.33
N ASN A 198 20.63 -1.43 7.30
CA ASN A 198 20.42 -1.75 8.70
C ASN A 198 19.17 -1.06 9.27
N GLN A 199 19.01 0.23 9.00
CA GLN A 199 17.88 1.03 9.49
C GLN A 199 17.44 2.08 8.46
N TRP A 200 16.23 2.59 8.67
CA TRP A 200 15.72 3.74 7.96
C TRP A 200 16.27 5.02 8.56
N ASN A 201 16.69 5.94 7.69
CA ASN A 201 17.13 7.26 8.03
C ASN A 201 16.26 8.28 7.27
N SER A 202 15.57 9.15 8.01
CA SER A 202 14.84 10.26 7.43
C SER A 202 15.82 11.22 6.76
N LEU A 203 15.53 11.58 5.51
CA LEU A 203 16.32 12.54 4.76
C LEU A 203 15.85 13.97 5.06
N ASP A 204 16.72 14.95 4.76
CA ASP A 204 16.39 16.35 4.92
C ASP A 204 15.07 16.70 4.23
N ARG A 205 14.18 17.34 4.98
CA ARG A 205 12.89 17.81 4.48
C ARG A 205 13.09 18.67 3.24
N LYS A 206 12.43 18.30 2.14
CA LYS A 206 12.40 19.08 0.89
C LYS A 206 11.08 19.80 0.65
N THR A 207 10.00 19.35 1.29
CA THR A 207 8.65 19.91 1.13
C THR A 207 7.84 19.72 2.41
N PRO A 208 6.95 20.66 2.78
CA PRO A 208 5.96 20.43 3.83
C PRO A 208 4.82 19.50 3.37
N ALA A 209 4.60 19.37 2.05
CA ALA A 209 3.50 18.55 1.54
C ALA A 209 3.75 17.05 1.72
N THR A 210 2.69 16.30 2.06
CA THR A 210 2.68 14.84 2.04
C THR A 210 3.03 14.31 0.65
N LEU A 211 3.90 13.30 0.62
CA LEU A 211 4.32 12.62 -0.60
C LEU A 211 3.57 11.29 -0.72
N TYR A 212 2.93 11.06 -1.87
CA TYR A 212 1.99 9.95 -2.05
C TYR A 212 2.52 8.84 -2.96
N SER A 213 3.50 9.12 -3.81
CA SER A 213 4.02 8.11 -4.72
C SER A 213 5.51 8.25 -4.97
N LEU A 214 6.15 7.11 -5.16
CA LEU A 214 7.55 6.97 -5.46
C LEU A 214 7.73 6.06 -6.69
N LEU A 215 8.16 6.68 -7.80
CA LEU A 215 8.46 5.98 -9.05
C LEU A 215 9.96 5.86 -9.25
N ARG A 216 10.40 4.68 -9.69
CA ARG A 216 11.77 4.43 -10.13
C ARG A 216 11.85 4.62 -11.64
N LEU A 217 12.75 5.50 -12.09
CA LEU A 217 13.05 5.68 -13.51
C LEU A 217 14.06 4.63 -13.98
N LYS A 218 14.06 4.33 -15.29
CA LYS A 218 15.02 3.39 -15.90
C LYS A 218 16.47 3.86 -15.73
N THR A 219 16.70 5.16 -15.57
CA THR A 219 17.99 5.80 -15.33
C THR A 219 18.55 5.53 -13.92
N GLY A 220 17.74 5.00 -13.00
CA GLY A 220 18.07 4.84 -11.58
C GLY A 220 17.70 6.04 -10.72
N GLU A 221 17.27 7.15 -11.33
CA GLU A 221 16.68 8.30 -10.65
C GLU A 221 15.29 7.94 -10.07
N ARG A 222 14.85 8.72 -9.09
CA ARG A 222 13.57 8.53 -8.41
C ARG A 222 12.72 9.78 -8.54
N LEU A 223 11.45 9.58 -8.84
CA LEU A 223 10.47 10.64 -8.93
C LEU A 223 9.50 10.48 -7.75
N CYS A 224 9.48 11.50 -6.89
CA CYS A 224 8.55 11.57 -5.76
C CYS A 224 7.40 12.51 -6.15
N CYS A 225 6.17 12.03 -6.10
CA CYS A 225 4.98 12.84 -6.36
C CYS A 225 4.30 13.23 -5.05
N THR A 226 3.96 14.51 -4.90
CA THR A 226 2.88 14.95 -4.02
C THR A 226 1.55 14.79 -4.75
N ASN A 227 0.43 14.79 -4.03
CA ASN A 227 -0.83 15.16 -4.67
C ASN A 227 -0.74 16.66 -4.97
N LEU A 228 -0.61 17.02 -6.24
CA LEU A 228 -1.30 18.21 -6.71
C LEU A 228 -2.70 17.74 -7.08
N PRO A 229 -3.80 18.39 -6.65
CA PRO A 229 -5.01 18.28 -7.44
C PRO A 229 -4.64 18.68 -8.87
N LEU A 230 -5.13 17.92 -9.86
CA LEU A 230 -4.89 18.19 -11.28
C LEU A 230 -5.31 19.62 -11.71
N ASP A 231 -5.95 20.39 -10.82
CA ASP A 231 -6.52 21.71 -11.09
C ASP A 231 -5.65 22.90 -10.61
N ALA A 232 -4.48 22.68 -10.00
CA ALA A 232 -3.64 23.78 -9.52
C ALA A 232 -2.34 23.88 -10.33
N TYR A 233 -2.42 24.41 -11.57
CA TYR A 233 -1.47 25.35 -12.19
C TYR A 233 -1.94 25.66 -13.62
N SER A 234 -2.94 26.54 -13.74
CA SER A 234 -3.23 27.27 -14.98
C SER A 234 -2.87 28.74 -14.78
N SER A 235 -1.58 29.05 -14.60
CA SER A 235 -0.98 30.36 -14.92
C SER A 235 0.44 30.46 -14.35
N ILE A 236 1.46 30.28 -15.20
CA ILE A 236 2.61 31.19 -15.36
C ILE A 236 3.00 31.16 -16.83
#